data_AF-A0A6N8TC57-F1
#
_entry.id   AF-A0A6N8TC57-F1
#
_cell.length_a   1.000
_cell.length_b   1.000
_cell.length_c   1.000
_cell.angle_alpha   90.00
_cell.angle_beta   90.00
_cell.angle_gamma   90.00
#
_symmetry.space_group_name_H-M   'P 1'
#
loop_
_entity.id
_entity.type
_entity.pdbx_description
1 polymer ?
#
loop_
_entity_poly.entity_id
_entity_poly.type
_entity_poly.pdbx_seq_one_letter_code
_entity_poly.pdbx_strand_id
1 'polypeptide(L)'
;MAVASSMARAFMPLLLLMSLVGGAAGQPAQNWLEPKTTAEKLAMLGREFGRNARYSEISITSDSMRILAEVPDKPGTMADYNANDNGITASSMMMPWDAEFRPEQLYRMSDLAFFSAEKLNELTARTFARLQVGSEMALARYTFSIGQLPTPDGTFMVPSPDGKVTLEIRLEADDGWKGGRVTYSSTGEEIDIVMP
;
A
#
# COMPACT_ATOMS: atom_id res chain seq x y z
N MET A 1 -63.76 43.07 27.58
CA MET A 1 -63.29 42.82 26.20
C MET A 1 -62.76 44.14 25.66
N ALA A 2 -61.43 44.31 25.64
CA ALA A 2 -60.78 45.54 25.19
C ALA A 2 -59.84 45.18 24.03
N VAL A 3 -60.00 45.89 22.91
CA VAL A 3 -59.15 45.83 21.73
C VAL A 3 -58.36 47.14 21.69
N ALA A 4 -57.04 47.04 21.71
CA ALA A 4 -56.13 48.13 21.35
C ALA A 4 -54.87 47.50 20.73
N SER A 5 -54.69 47.70 19.43
CA SER A 5 -53.50 47.25 18.69
C SER A 5 -52.70 48.50 18.29
N SER A 6 -51.54 48.66 18.91
CA SER A 6 -50.57 49.73 18.62
C SER A 6 -49.47 49.21 17.70
N MET A 7 -49.08 50.05 16.75
CA MET A 7 -47.96 49.90 15.83
C MET A 7 -46.62 49.62 16.54
N ALA A 8 -45.78 48.78 15.91
CA ALA A 8 -44.34 48.79 16.13
C ALA A 8 -43.60 48.53 14.81
N ARG A 9 -42.54 49.32 14.63
CA ARG A 9 -41.75 49.56 13.42
C ARG A 9 -40.88 48.36 13.04
N ALA A 10 -40.76 48.10 11.74
CA ALA A 10 -39.76 47.19 11.18
C ALA A 10 -38.40 47.91 11.09
N PHE A 11 -37.40 47.40 11.81
CA PHE A 11 -35.98 47.70 11.64
C PHE A 11 -35.37 46.62 10.75
N MET A 12 -34.79 47.00 9.61
CA MET A 12 -33.93 46.14 8.80
C MET A 12 -32.49 46.21 9.35
N PRO A 13 -31.81 45.08 9.62
CA PRO A 13 -30.37 45.08 9.70
C PRO A 13 -29.75 44.69 8.36
N LEU A 14 -28.77 45.52 7.99
CA LEU A 14 -27.82 45.41 6.90
C LEU A 14 -27.07 44.06 6.97
N LEU A 15 -27.24 43.21 5.95
CA LEU A 15 -26.52 41.94 5.84
C LEU A 15 -25.08 42.21 5.36
N LEU A 16 -24.11 42.01 6.24
CA LEU A 16 -22.69 42.05 5.94
C LEU A 16 -22.31 40.76 5.21
N LEU A 17 -21.95 40.86 3.92
CA LEU A 17 -21.35 39.76 3.16
C LEU A 17 -19.93 39.52 3.69
N MET A 18 -19.74 38.49 4.53
CA MET A 18 -18.41 37.92 4.76
C MET A 18 -18.17 36.84 3.70
N SER A 19 -17.28 37.16 2.76
CA SER A 19 -16.68 36.18 1.86
C SER A 19 -15.86 35.17 2.67
N LEU A 20 -16.45 34.01 2.92
CA LEU A 20 -15.70 32.81 3.29
C LEU A 20 -14.86 32.40 2.06
N VAL A 21 -13.57 32.72 2.11
CA VAL A 21 -12.57 32.02 1.29
C VAL A 21 -12.50 30.60 1.86
N GLY A 22 -13.39 29.73 1.36
CA GLY A 22 -13.32 28.30 1.59
C GLY A 22 -12.12 27.74 0.86
N GLY A 23 -10.96 27.77 1.50
CA GLY A 23 -9.87 26.87 1.15
C GLY A 23 -10.40 25.45 1.31
N ALA A 24 -10.36 24.66 0.22
CA ALA A 24 -10.70 23.25 0.27
C ALA A 24 -9.82 22.60 1.33
N ALA A 25 -10.42 22.26 2.48
CA ALA A 25 -9.84 21.31 3.40
C ALA A 25 -9.79 19.99 2.63
N GLY A 26 -8.64 19.72 2.00
CA GLY A 26 -8.40 18.46 1.32
C GLY A 26 -8.69 17.33 2.29
N GLN A 27 -9.47 16.34 1.87
CA GLN A 27 -9.61 15.12 2.63
C GLN A 27 -8.20 14.59 2.94
N PRO A 28 -7.93 14.15 4.17
CA PRO A 28 -6.64 13.56 4.50
C PRO A 28 -6.35 12.43 3.51
N ALA A 29 -5.13 12.41 2.97
CA ALA A 29 -4.70 11.36 2.05
C ALA A 29 -4.96 9.99 2.69
N GLN A 30 -5.55 9.07 1.92
CA GLN A 30 -5.88 7.75 2.42
C GLN A 30 -4.57 7.01 2.74
N ASN A 31 -4.46 6.38 3.92
CA ASN A 31 -3.33 5.52 4.22
C ASN A 31 -3.50 4.16 3.51
N TRP A 32 -2.65 3.89 2.52
CA TRP A 32 -2.67 2.68 1.71
C TRP A 32 -2.21 1.42 2.47
N LEU A 33 -1.60 1.58 3.65
CA LEU A 33 -1.18 0.48 4.53
C LEU A 33 -2.30 -0.02 5.46
N GLU A 34 -3.43 0.67 5.53
CA GLU A 34 -4.60 0.16 6.23
C GLU A 34 -5.08 -1.13 5.55
N PRO A 35 -5.25 -2.26 6.26
CA PRO A 35 -5.48 -3.57 5.65
C PRO A 35 -6.64 -3.62 4.63
N LYS A 36 -7.71 -2.86 4.90
CA LYS A 36 -8.84 -2.74 3.98
C LYS A 36 -8.44 -1.96 2.71
N THR A 37 -7.75 -0.83 2.86
CA THR A 37 -7.24 -0.06 1.73
C THR A 37 -6.26 -0.90 0.91
N THR A 38 -5.31 -1.59 1.54
CA THR A 38 -4.36 -2.50 0.87
C THR A 38 -5.09 -3.50 -0.01
N ALA A 39 -6.10 -4.18 0.54
CA ALA A 39 -6.90 -5.16 -0.21
C ALA A 39 -7.64 -4.52 -1.40
N GLU A 40 -8.18 -3.31 -1.24
CA GLU A 40 -8.84 -2.55 -2.31
C GLU A 40 -7.86 -2.17 -3.43
N LYS A 41 -6.63 -1.76 -3.08
CA LYS A 41 -5.57 -1.39 -4.05
C LYS A 41 -5.05 -2.62 -4.80
N LEU A 42 -4.87 -3.77 -4.14
CA LEU A 42 -4.55 -5.04 -4.79
C LEU A 42 -5.67 -5.50 -5.74
N ALA A 43 -6.92 -5.39 -5.32
CA ALA A 43 -8.07 -5.72 -6.17
C ALA A 43 -8.18 -4.79 -7.40
N MET A 44 -7.72 -3.55 -7.29
CA MET A 44 -7.62 -2.60 -8.41
C MET A 44 -6.62 -3.09 -9.46
N LEU A 45 -5.43 -3.58 -9.07
CA LEU A 45 -4.45 -4.13 -10.03
C LEU A 45 -5.04 -5.25 -10.90
N GLY A 46 -5.79 -6.17 -10.30
CA GLY A 46 -6.43 -7.27 -11.04
C GLY A 46 -7.45 -6.80 -12.08
N ARG A 47 -8.01 -5.58 -11.93
CA ARG A 47 -8.88 -4.95 -12.93
C ARG A 47 -8.08 -4.26 -14.03
N GLU A 48 -7.07 -3.48 -13.66
CA GLU A 48 -6.28 -2.66 -14.59
C GLU A 48 -5.35 -3.50 -15.49
N PHE A 49 -4.61 -4.45 -14.92
CA PHE A 49 -3.69 -5.32 -15.67
C PHE A 49 -4.39 -6.57 -16.22
N GLY A 50 -5.58 -6.87 -15.73
CA GLY A 50 -6.35 -8.05 -16.08
C GLY A 50 -6.04 -9.29 -15.24
N ARG A 51 -6.96 -10.26 -15.26
CA ARG A 51 -6.94 -11.44 -14.38
C ARG A 51 -5.74 -12.38 -14.57
N ASN A 52 -5.15 -12.35 -15.76
CA ASN A 52 -4.01 -13.21 -16.11
C ASN A 52 -2.65 -12.51 -15.99
N ALA A 53 -2.65 -11.24 -15.54
CA ALA A 53 -1.42 -10.50 -15.30
C ALA A 53 -0.53 -11.24 -14.29
N ARG A 54 0.77 -11.15 -14.55
CA ARG A 54 1.82 -11.80 -13.78
C ARG A 54 2.74 -10.75 -13.17
N TYR A 55 2.98 -10.89 -11.88
CA TYR A 55 3.71 -9.94 -11.05
C TYR A 55 4.93 -10.64 -10.47
N SER A 56 6.07 -9.95 -10.44
CA SER A 56 7.26 -10.40 -9.72
C SER A 56 7.30 -9.81 -8.32
N GLU A 57 6.89 -8.56 -8.19
CA GLU A 57 6.86 -7.85 -6.91
C GLU A 57 5.73 -6.81 -6.89
N ILE A 58 5.08 -6.69 -5.74
CA ILE A 58 4.23 -5.55 -5.41
C ILE A 58 4.66 -5.04 -4.05
N SER A 59 5.04 -3.77 -3.98
CA SER A 59 5.44 -3.11 -2.74
C SER A 59 4.55 -1.92 -2.47
N ILE A 60 4.00 -1.81 -1.26
CA ILE A 60 2.98 -0.82 -0.88
C ILE A 60 3.51 -0.02 0.29
N THR A 61 3.50 1.32 0.16
CA THR A 61 3.75 2.28 1.24
C THR A 61 2.44 2.97 1.64
N SER A 62 2.50 3.95 2.54
CA SER A 62 1.31 4.68 3.02
C SER A 62 0.57 5.46 1.93
N ASP A 63 1.22 5.78 0.82
CA ASP A 63 0.72 6.70 -0.20
C ASP A 63 0.91 6.20 -1.66
N SER A 64 1.66 5.12 -1.86
CA SER A 64 1.99 4.63 -3.19
C SER A 64 2.23 3.13 -3.22
N MET A 65 2.36 2.60 -4.44
CA MET A 65 2.69 1.22 -4.69
C MET A 65 3.65 1.11 -5.88
N ARG A 66 4.72 0.36 -5.71
CA ARG A 66 5.59 -0.09 -6.80
C ARG A 66 5.13 -1.46 -7.27
N ILE A 67 5.10 -1.67 -8.57
CA ILE A 67 4.59 -2.88 -9.22
C ILE A 67 5.62 -3.32 -10.25
N LEU A 68 6.29 -4.44 -10.02
CA LEU A 68 7.10 -5.11 -11.03
C LEU A 68 6.28 -6.23 -11.66
N ALA A 69 5.94 -6.08 -12.94
CA ALA A 69 5.03 -6.98 -13.62
C ALA A 69 5.46 -7.29 -15.05
N GLU A 70 5.00 -8.43 -15.55
CA GLU A 70 5.07 -8.72 -16.97
C GLU A 70 4.14 -7.77 -17.74
N VAL A 71 4.62 -7.23 -18.84
CA VAL A 71 3.85 -6.37 -19.75
C VAL A 71 2.72 -7.19 -20.38
N PRO A 72 1.43 -6.83 -20.19
CA PRO A 72 0.30 -7.64 -20.62
C PRO A 72 0.24 -7.96 -22.11
N ASP A 73 0.68 -7.04 -22.98
CA ASP A 73 0.66 -7.19 -24.43
C ASP A 73 1.99 -7.71 -25.02
N LYS A 74 3.02 -7.91 -24.18
CA LYS A 74 4.35 -8.39 -24.57
C LYS A 74 4.86 -9.45 -23.58
N PRO A 75 4.36 -10.70 -23.68
CA PRO A 75 4.82 -11.78 -22.83
C PRO A 75 6.34 -11.94 -22.86
N GLY A 76 6.95 -12.20 -21.72
CA GLY A 76 8.41 -12.28 -21.57
C GLY A 76 9.10 -10.93 -21.33
N THR A 77 8.37 -9.82 -21.31
CA THR A 77 8.92 -8.48 -21.04
C THR A 77 8.49 -7.99 -19.67
N MET A 78 9.42 -7.57 -18.83
CA MET A 78 9.14 -6.95 -17.52
C MET A 78 9.03 -5.43 -17.63
N ALA A 79 8.22 -4.83 -16.77
CA ALA A 79 8.13 -3.39 -16.58
C ALA A 79 7.85 -3.05 -15.11
N ASP A 80 8.42 -1.93 -14.66
CA ASP A 80 8.15 -1.33 -13.36
C ASP A 80 7.07 -0.24 -13.51
N TYR A 81 6.11 -0.22 -12.61
CA TYR A 81 5.02 0.76 -12.57
C TYR A 81 4.91 1.35 -11.16
N ASN A 82 4.55 2.63 -11.11
CA ASN A 82 4.19 3.31 -9.88
C ASN A 82 2.69 3.61 -9.89
N ALA A 83 2.02 3.27 -8.81
CA ALA A 83 0.64 3.62 -8.55
C ALA A 83 0.55 4.56 -7.34
N ASN A 84 -0.25 5.61 -7.45
CA ASN A 84 -0.61 6.50 -6.35
C ASN A 84 -2.06 6.98 -6.56
N ASP A 85 -2.51 7.99 -5.80
CA ASP A 85 -3.88 8.51 -5.93
C ASP A 85 -4.21 9.12 -7.30
N ASN A 86 -3.21 9.41 -8.15
CA ASN A 86 -3.40 9.90 -9.51
C ASN A 86 -3.48 8.78 -10.57
N GLY A 87 -3.32 7.52 -10.18
CA GLY A 87 -3.39 6.35 -11.07
C GLY A 87 -2.08 5.60 -11.20
N ILE A 88 -2.00 4.73 -12.20
CA ILE A 88 -0.85 3.85 -12.48
C ILE A 88 -0.07 4.40 -13.67
N THR A 89 1.24 4.52 -13.52
CA THR A 89 2.15 4.98 -14.58
C THR A 89 3.34 4.05 -14.68
N ALA A 90 3.80 3.78 -15.91
CA ALA A 90 5.05 3.06 -16.11
C ALA A 90 6.23 3.91 -15.61
N SER A 91 7.14 3.30 -14.87
CA SER A 91 8.38 3.94 -14.45
C SER A 91 9.31 4.10 -15.65
N SER A 92 9.93 5.28 -15.78
CA SER A 92 11.03 5.49 -16.73
C SER A 92 12.37 4.94 -16.22
N MET A 93 12.43 4.52 -14.97
CA MET A 93 13.62 3.98 -14.31
C MET A 93 13.28 2.60 -13.77
N MET A 94 13.72 1.56 -14.49
CA MET A 94 13.70 0.18 -14.03
C MET A 94 15.14 -0.25 -13.76
N MET A 95 15.38 -0.92 -12.64
CA MET A 95 16.72 -1.42 -12.34
C MET A 95 17.08 -2.53 -13.34
N PRO A 96 18.37 -2.65 -13.75
CA PRO A 96 18.76 -3.64 -14.75
C PRO A 96 18.40 -5.09 -14.37
N TRP A 97 18.39 -5.44 -13.09
CA TRP A 97 18.01 -6.77 -12.61
C TRP A 97 16.51 -7.02 -12.62
N ASP A 98 15.69 -5.97 -12.49
CA ASP A 98 14.22 -6.08 -12.57
C ASP A 98 13.73 -6.31 -14.01
N ALA A 99 14.58 -6.00 -15.00
CA ALA A 99 14.31 -6.27 -16.40
C ALA A 99 14.38 -7.77 -16.75
N GLU A 100 15.01 -8.58 -15.91
CA GLU A 100 15.21 -10.01 -16.17
C GLU A 100 13.90 -10.77 -16.03
N PHE A 101 13.46 -11.40 -17.13
CA PHE A 101 12.26 -12.22 -17.11
C PHE A 101 12.52 -13.59 -16.48
N ARG A 102 11.95 -13.80 -15.29
CA ARG A 102 12.07 -15.03 -14.50
C ARG A 102 10.67 -15.62 -14.23
N PRO A 103 10.14 -16.47 -15.13
CA PRO A 103 8.75 -16.93 -15.05
C PRO A 103 8.42 -17.69 -13.76
N GLU A 104 9.40 -18.33 -13.14
CA GLU A 104 9.30 -19.02 -11.85
C GLU A 104 9.16 -18.09 -10.64
N GLN A 105 9.45 -16.79 -10.80
CA GLN A 105 9.28 -15.75 -9.77
C GLN A 105 8.00 -14.94 -9.98
N LEU A 106 7.17 -15.33 -10.94
CA LEU A 106 5.93 -14.63 -11.26
C LEU A 106 4.72 -15.28 -10.59
N TYR A 107 3.86 -14.45 -10.00
CA TYR A 107 2.59 -14.85 -9.41
C TYR A 107 1.43 -14.03 -9.99
N ARG A 108 0.20 -14.50 -9.77
CA ARG A 108 -1.05 -13.81 -10.14
C ARG A 108 -1.72 -13.25 -8.90
N MET A 109 -2.67 -12.32 -9.09
CA MET A 109 -3.48 -11.79 -7.99
C MET A 109 -4.24 -12.88 -7.20
N SER A 110 -4.63 -13.98 -7.85
CA SER A 110 -5.26 -15.12 -7.18
C SER A 110 -4.36 -15.79 -6.14
N ASP A 111 -3.04 -15.70 -6.32
CA ASP A 111 -2.06 -16.34 -5.44
C ASP A 111 -1.93 -15.55 -4.10
N LEU A 112 -2.39 -14.30 -4.08
CA LEU A 112 -2.47 -13.46 -2.88
C LEU A 112 -3.70 -13.76 -1.99
N ALA A 113 -4.56 -14.72 -2.35
CA ALA A 113 -5.85 -14.94 -1.68
C ALA A 113 -5.74 -15.17 -0.15
N PHE A 114 -4.64 -15.76 0.32
CA PHE A 114 -4.39 -15.92 1.76
C PHE A 114 -4.21 -14.58 2.48
N PHE A 115 -3.58 -13.60 1.84
CA PHE A 115 -3.29 -12.27 2.42
C PHE A 115 -4.49 -11.33 2.34
N SER A 116 -5.63 -11.79 2.86
CA SER A 116 -6.84 -10.96 3.02
C SER A 116 -6.60 -9.79 3.98
N ALA A 117 -7.50 -8.81 4.02
CA ALA A 117 -7.42 -7.70 4.97
C ALA A 117 -7.34 -8.18 6.44
N GLU A 118 -8.08 -9.25 6.80
CA GLU A 118 -7.99 -9.86 8.12
C GLU A 118 -6.60 -10.43 8.40
N LYS A 119 -6.00 -11.12 7.42
CA LYS A 119 -4.67 -11.69 7.55
C LYS A 119 -3.56 -10.65 7.54
N LEU A 120 -3.69 -9.58 6.76
CA LEU A 120 -2.78 -8.45 6.83
C LEU A 120 -2.79 -7.82 8.23
N ASN A 121 -3.96 -7.61 8.82
CA ASN A 121 -4.07 -7.11 10.19
C ASN A 121 -3.43 -8.06 11.21
N GLU A 122 -3.76 -9.35 11.16
CA GLU A 122 -3.20 -10.38 12.04
C GLU A 122 -1.67 -10.46 11.95
N LEU A 123 -1.14 -10.61 10.73
CA LEU A 123 0.29 -10.74 10.50
C LEU A 123 1.04 -9.47 10.88
N THR A 124 0.46 -8.29 10.67
CA THR A 124 1.06 -7.02 11.11
C THR A 124 1.17 -6.97 12.63
N ALA A 125 0.10 -7.31 13.36
CA ALA A 125 0.15 -7.38 14.82
C ALA A 125 1.19 -8.39 15.31
N ARG A 126 1.31 -9.54 14.64
CA ARG A 126 2.36 -10.54 14.90
C ARG A 126 3.76 -9.98 14.64
N THR A 127 3.98 -9.20 13.58
CA THR A 127 5.26 -8.53 13.30
C THR A 127 5.65 -7.58 14.41
N PHE A 128 4.74 -6.70 14.86
CA PHE A 128 5.00 -5.79 16.00
C PHE A 128 5.42 -6.56 17.26
N ALA A 129 4.68 -7.62 17.59
CA ALA A 129 5.02 -8.47 18.74
C ALA A 129 6.36 -9.19 18.56
N ARG A 130 6.64 -9.69 17.35
CA ARG A 130 7.84 -10.48 17.04
C ARG A 130 9.11 -9.65 17.12
N LEU A 131 9.05 -8.42 16.63
CA LEU A 131 10.18 -7.48 16.62
C LEU A 131 10.36 -6.74 17.96
N GLN A 132 9.41 -6.89 18.89
CA GLN A 132 9.46 -6.28 20.23
C GLN A 132 9.69 -4.77 20.20
N VAL A 133 9.04 -4.10 19.24
CA VAL A 133 9.19 -2.66 19.01
C VAL A 133 8.20 -1.84 19.84
N GLY A 134 8.61 -0.63 20.22
CA GLY A 134 7.74 0.33 20.89
C GLY A 134 6.90 1.15 19.92
N SER A 135 6.21 2.16 20.46
CA SER A 135 5.33 3.06 19.71
C SER A 135 6.07 3.99 18.74
N GLU A 136 7.41 4.04 18.80
CA GLU A 136 8.23 4.79 17.86
C GLU A 136 8.31 4.15 16.47
N MET A 137 7.94 2.88 16.34
CA MET A 137 7.95 2.15 15.07
C MET A 137 6.55 2.09 14.49
N ALA A 138 6.43 2.29 13.18
CA ALA A 138 5.19 2.17 12.44
C ALA A 138 5.35 1.18 11.28
N LEU A 139 4.22 0.67 10.77
CA LEU A 139 4.22 -0.07 9.52
C LEU A 139 4.65 0.87 8.39
N ALA A 140 5.74 0.52 7.73
CA ALA A 140 6.31 1.30 6.64
C ALA A 140 5.94 0.72 5.27
N ARG A 141 5.85 -0.61 5.18
CA ARG A 141 5.69 -1.30 3.88
C ARG A 141 5.15 -2.72 4.00
N TYR A 142 4.35 -3.09 3.00
CA TYR A 142 4.10 -4.48 2.63
C TYR A 142 4.79 -4.79 1.31
N THR A 143 5.47 -5.93 1.21
CA THR A 143 6.03 -6.40 -0.07
C THR A 143 5.58 -7.84 -0.33
N PHE A 144 4.94 -8.06 -1.48
CA PHE A 144 4.52 -9.36 -1.98
C PHE A 144 5.46 -9.81 -3.09
N SER A 145 6.08 -10.97 -2.93
CA SER A 145 6.99 -11.54 -3.93
C SER A 145 7.11 -13.04 -3.75
N ILE A 146 7.61 -13.78 -4.74
CA ILE A 146 8.13 -15.14 -4.51
C ILE A 146 9.58 -15.09 -3.96
N GLY A 147 10.18 -13.89 -3.93
CA GLY A 147 11.57 -13.62 -3.55
C GLY A 147 12.46 -13.46 -4.78
N GLN A 148 13.36 -12.48 -4.74
CA GLN A 148 14.43 -12.31 -5.73
C GLN A 148 15.69 -13.07 -5.27
N LEU A 149 16.51 -13.52 -6.22
CA LEU A 149 17.89 -13.89 -5.93
C LEU A 149 18.63 -12.66 -5.35
N PRO A 150 19.65 -12.84 -4.49
CA PRO A 150 20.39 -11.73 -3.90
C PRO A 150 20.77 -10.69 -4.96
N THR A 151 20.36 -9.44 -4.73
CA THR A 151 20.78 -8.34 -5.59
C THR A 151 22.30 -8.13 -5.44
N PRO A 152 22.98 -7.56 -6.45
CA PRO A 152 24.43 -7.33 -6.38
C PRO A 152 24.90 -6.45 -5.22
N ASP A 153 24.01 -5.62 -4.66
CA ASP A 153 24.24 -4.76 -3.48
C ASP A 153 23.94 -5.47 -2.15
N GLY A 154 23.60 -6.77 -2.19
CA GLY A 154 23.39 -7.60 -1.00
C GLY A 154 22.07 -7.35 -0.28
N THR A 155 21.12 -6.63 -0.89
CA THR A 155 19.79 -6.50 -0.32
C THR A 155 19.03 -7.83 -0.45
N PHE A 156 18.56 -8.33 0.69
CA PHE A 156 17.92 -9.63 0.80
C PHE A 156 16.43 -9.52 0.48
N MET A 157 15.96 -10.36 -0.44
CA MET A 157 14.60 -10.87 -0.40
C MET A 157 14.70 -12.38 -0.17
N VAL A 158 14.04 -12.88 0.88
CA VAL A 158 14.10 -14.30 1.20
C VAL A 158 13.32 -15.08 0.15
N PRO A 159 13.97 -15.98 -0.60
CA PRO A 159 13.26 -16.80 -1.56
C PRO A 159 12.23 -17.65 -0.84
N SER A 160 11.04 -17.73 -1.43
CA SER A 160 9.98 -18.58 -0.93
C SER A 160 10.44 -20.03 -0.86
N PRO A 161 10.30 -20.71 0.30
CA PRO A 161 10.76 -22.09 0.44
C PRO A 161 9.99 -23.07 -0.45
N ASP A 162 8.77 -22.73 -0.86
CA ASP A 162 7.88 -23.58 -1.66
C ASP A 162 7.52 -22.96 -3.02
N GLY A 163 8.18 -21.87 -3.40
CA GLY A 163 7.94 -21.17 -4.68
C GLY A 163 6.61 -20.42 -4.74
N LYS A 164 5.91 -20.23 -3.62
CA LYS A 164 4.68 -19.44 -3.56
C LYS A 164 4.95 -18.03 -3.07
N VAL A 165 4.01 -17.13 -3.31
CA VAL A 165 4.11 -15.75 -2.85
C VAL A 165 4.24 -15.67 -1.32
N THR A 166 5.12 -14.79 -0.88
CA THR A 166 5.40 -14.44 0.51
C THR A 166 4.98 -12.98 0.74
N LEU A 167 4.82 -12.62 2.01
CA LEU A 167 4.56 -11.27 2.46
C LEU A 167 5.67 -10.85 3.42
N GLU A 168 6.44 -9.85 3.02
CA GLU A 168 7.30 -9.10 3.93
C GLU A 168 6.54 -7.93 4.54
N ILE A 169 6.61 -7.81 5.86
CA ILE A 169 6.07 -6.67 6.62
C ILE A 169 7.25 -5.94 7.25
N ARG A 170 7.45 -4.69 6.84
CA ARG A 170 8.55 -3.85 7.32
C ARG A 170 8.03 -2.75 8.25
N LEU A 171 8.66 -2.65 9.42
CA LEU A 171 8.41 -1.59 10.39
C LEU A 171 9.63 -0.67 10.43
N GLU A 172 9.40 0.64 10.45
CA GLU A 172 10.46 1.66 10.56
C GLU A 172 10.06 2.73 11.58
N ALA A 173 11.06 3.35 12.20
CA ALA A 173 10.88 4.59 12.95
C ALA A 173 10.71 5.76 11.98
N ASP A 174 10.10 6.85 12.45
CA ASP A 174 9.87 8.07 11.67
C ASP A 174 11.17 8.67 11.10
N ASP A 175 12.31 8.41 11.74
CA ASP A 175 13.62 8.87 11.29
C ASP A 175 14.23 8.02 10.17
N GLY A 176 13.64 6.85 9.87
CA GLY A 176 14.08 5.90 8.86
C GLY A 176 15.37 5.14 9.20
N TRP A 177 15.98 5.39 10.37
CA TRP A 177 17.27 4.78 10.75
C TRP A 177 17.11 3.46 11.48
N LYS A 178 16.02 3.29 12.23
CA LYS A 178 15.69 2.05 12.94
C LYS A 178 14.61 1.32 12.16
N GLY A 179 14.85 0.05 11.82
CA GLY A 179 13.98 -0.70 10.92
C GLY A 179 14.10 -2.21 11.11
N GLY A 180 12.98 -2.91 11.24
CA GLY A 180 12.93 -4.36 11.29
C GLY A 180 11.91 -4.92 10.30
N ARG A 181 12.01 -6.21 9.98
CA ARG A 181 11.06 -6.87 9.10
C ARG A 181 10.83 -8.33 9.48
N VAL A 182 9.65 -8.82 9.14
CA VAL A 182 9.32 -10.25 9.20
C VAL A 182 8.72 -10.65 7.86
N THR A 183 9.15 -11.80 7.34
CA THR A 183 8.60 -12.39 6.12
C THR A 183 7.76 -13.61 6.46
N TYR A 184 6.56 -13.68 5.90
CA TYR A 184 5.61 -14.77 6.06
C TYR A 184 5.37 -15.50 4.74
N SER A 185 5.22 -16.82 4.80
CA SER A 185 4.76 -17.62 3.66
C SER A 185 3.27 -17.40 3.35
N SER A 186 2.81 -17.94 2.23
CA SER A 186 1.38 -18.01 1.87
C SER A 186 0.51 -18.87 2.82
N THR A 187 1.10 -19.46 3.87
CA THR A 187 0.37 -20.16 4.95
C THR A 187 0.42 -19.41 6.28
N GLY A 188 1.13 -18.26 6.34
CA GLY A 188 1.30 -17.45 7.54
C GLY A 188 2.41 -17.93 8.48
N GLU A 189 3.21 -18.88 8.04
CA GLU A 189 4.44 -19.30 8.70
C GLU A 189 5.52 -18.21 8.56
N GLU A 190 6.23 -17.93 9.65
CA GLU A 190 7.39 -17.03 9.65
C GLU A 190 8.56 -17.73 8.97
N ILE A 191 9.12 -17.12 7.92
CA ILE A 191 10.23 -17.71 7.16
C ILE A 191 11.53 -16.90 7.29
N ASP A 192 11.46 -15.64 7.72
CA ASP A 192 12.63 -14.81 7.95
C ASP A 192 12.35 -13.61 8.86
N ILE A 193 13.38 -13.13 9.57
CA ILE A 193 13.31 -11.96 10.44
C ILE A 193 14.62 -11.17 10.40
N VAL A 194 14.48 -9.85 10.33
CA VAL A 194 15.56 -8.90 10.62
C VAL A 194 15.12 -8.02 11.78
N MET A 195 15.87 -8.09 12.89
CA MET A 195 15.61 -7.28 14.07
C MET A 195 16.03 -5.81 13.85
N PRO A 196 15.35 -4.83 14.48
CA PRO A 196 15.70 -3.40 14.40
C PRO A 196 17.04 -3.04 15.03
#